data_AF-A0A355UB95-F1
#
_entry.id   AF-A0A355UB95-F1
#
_cell.length_a   1.000
_cell.length_b   1.000
_cell.length_c   1.000
_cell.angle_alpha   90.00
_cell.angle_beta   90.00
_cell.angle_gamma   90.00
#
_symmetry.space_group_name_H-M   'P 1'
#
loop_
_entity.id
_entity.type
_entity.pdbx_description
1 polymer ?
#
loop_
_entity_poly.entity_id
_entity_poly.type
_entity_poly.pdbx_seq_one_letter_code
_entity_poly.pdbx_strand_id
1 'polypeptide(L)'
;RGHELGPQRKDEYVNKLNGFIRGGDHITKQLVEYLLAFAMIEARSCERFRLLSLHVEDPELQKFYHEFMVSEAGHYKAFINLAKKYADEDYVLNRWSEYVAFEAEMVKTLAIRGDRMH
;
A
#
# COMPACT_ATOMS: atom_id res chain seq x y z
N ARG A 1 -6.85 -23.78 -7.79
CA ARG A 1 -8.03 -23.84 -6.88
C ARG A 1 -9.40 -23.72 -7.60
N GLY A 2 -9.49 -23.87 -8.94
CA GLY A 2 -10.77 -24.00 -9.65
C GLY A 2 -11.55 -22.72 -9.98
N HIS A 3 -10.95 -21.52 -9.81
CA HIS A 3 -11.60 -20.24 -10.09
C HIS A 3 -11.27 -19.69 -11.48
N GLU A 4 -12.18 -18.89 -12.05
CA GLU A 4 -12.02 -18.16 -13.31
C GLU A 4 -11.75 -16.67 -13.07
N LEU A 5 -11.06 -16.01 -14.02
CA LEU A 5 -10.81 -14.58 -13.97
C LEU A 5 -12.09 -13.81 -14.32
N GLY A 6 -12.53 -12.95 -13.40
CA GLY A 6 -13.66 -12.05 -13.60
C GLY A 6 -13.24 -10.69 -14.16
N PRO A 7 -14.22 -9.80 -14.43
CA PRO A 7 -13.96 -8.43 -14.84
C PRO A 7 -13.19 -7.67 -13.75
N GLN A 8 -12.32 -6.74 -14.17
CA GLN A 8 -11.62 -5.87 -13.25
C GLN A 8 -12.63 -4.98 -12.52
N ARG A 9 -12.52 -4.98 -11.19
CA ARG A 9 -13.40 -4.21 -10.32
C ARG A 9 -12.67 -2.98 -9.80
N LYS A 10 -13.40 -1.89 -9.53
CA LYS A 10 -12.83 -0.65 -8.97
C LYS A 10 -12.21 -0.88 -7.59
N ASP A 11 -11.12 -0.18 -7.31
CA ASP A 11 -10.42 -0.20 -6.03
C ASP A 11 -10.66 1.13 -5.29
N GLU A 12 -11.51 1.10 -4.27
CA GLU A 12 -11.90 2.32 -3.53
C GLU A 12 -10.75 2.87 -2.68
N TYR A 13 -9.92 1.99 -2.11
CA TYR A 13 -8.76 2.36 -1.32
C TYR A 13 -7.74 3.12 -2.17
N VAL A 14 -7.34 2.55 -3.32
CA VAL A 14 -6.38 3.18 -4.22
C VAL A 14 -6.93 4.49 -4.78
N ASN A 15 -8.23 4.54 -5.11
CA ASN A 15 -8.84 5.78 -5.60
C ASN A 15 -8.84 6.90 -4.54
N LYS A 16 -9.14 6.59 -3.28
CA LYS A 16 -9.06 7.56 -2.18
C LYS A 16 -7.63 8.00 -1.92
N LEU A 17 -6.67 7.07 -1.94
CA LEU A 17 -5.25 7.38 -1.78
C LEU A 17 -4.72 8.29 -2.90
N ASN A 18 -5.14 8.03 -4.15
CA ASN A 18 -4.82 8.88 -5.30
C ASN A 18 -5.35 10.31 -5.13
N GLY A 19 -6.48 10.49 -4.43
CA GLY A 19 -7.01 11.81 -4.10
C GLY A 19 -6.15 12.61 -3.11
N PHE A 20 -5.24 11.95 -2.38
CA PHE A 20 -4.31 12.60 -1.42
C PHE A 20 -2.96 12.98 -2.05
N ILE A 21 -2.67 12.48 -3.25
CA ILE A 21 -1.48 12.82 -4.03
C ILE A 21 -1.53 14.30 -4.37
N ARG A 22 -0.49 15.05 -4.02
CA ARG A 22 -0.36 16.46 -4.41
C ARG A 22 -0.04 16.54 -5.91
N GLY A 23 -0.73 17.42 -6.61
CA GLY A 23 -0.51 17.71 -8.03
C GLY A 23 0.07 19.10 -8.28
N GLY A 24 0.58 19.35 -9.49
CA GLY A 24 0.88 20.69 -9.99
C GLY A 24 2.26 21.26 -9.66
N ASP A 25 3.19 20.43 -9.20
CA ASP A 25 4.58 20.84 -8.92
C ASP A 25 5.56 20.24 -9.95
N HIS A 26 6.87 20.54 -9.79
CA HIS A 26 7.94 20.00 -10.62
C HIS A 26 7.89 18.46 -10.68
N ILE A 27 8.23 17.89 -11.84
CA ILE A 27 8.13 16.44 -12.13
C ILE A 27 8.78 15.56 -11.04
N THR A 28 9.89 16.02 -10.46
CA THR A 28 10.59 15.32 -9.37
C THR A 28 9.76 15.20 -8.10
N LYS A 29 9.03 16.25 -7.71
CA LYS A 29 8.15 16.21 -6.53
C LYS A 29 6.91 15.36 -6.80
N GLN A 30 6.39 15.41 -8.03
CA GLN A 30 5.30 14.53 -8.45
C GLN A 30 5.71 13.05 -8.38
N LEU A 31 6.93 12.72 -8.80
CA LEU A 31 7.49 11.38 -8.64
C LEU A 31 7.54 10.96 -7.17
N VAL A 32 8.02 11.84 -6.28
CA VAL A 32 8.06 11.55 -4.84
C VAL A 32 6.66 11.24 -4.29
N GLU A 33 5.63 12.01 -4.66
CA GLU A 33 4.25 11.73 -4.23
C GLU A 33 3.76 10.34 -4.70
N TYR A 34 4.04 9.95 -5.95
CA TYR A 34 3.70 8.61 -6.43
C TYR A 34 4.46 7.51 -5.70
N LEU A 35 5.76 7.69 -5.45
CA LEU A 35 6.56 6.71 -4.70
C LEU A 35 6.02 6.52 -3.28
N LEU A 36 5.60 7.60 -2.61
CA LEU A 36 4.98 7.51 -1.29
C LEU A 36 3.60 6.84 -1.33
N ALA A 37 2.78 7.13 -2.34
CA ALA A 37 1.50 6.43 -2.53
C ALA A 37 1.71 4.91 -2.76
N PHE A 38 2.68 4.53 -3.60
CA PHE A 38 3.01 3.12 -3.83
C PHE A 38 3.54 2.45 -2.55
N ALA A 39 4.43 3.12 -1.81
CA ALA A 39 4.89 2.61 -0.52
C ALA A 39 3.73 2.35 0.45
N MET A 40 2.69 3.19 0.45
CA MET A 40 1.52 3.02 1.31
C MET A 40 0.67 1.81 0.91
N ILE A 41 0.51 1.56 -0.39
CA ILE A 41 -0.22 0.38 -0.88
C ILE A 41 0.50 -0.89 -0.42
N GLU A 42 1.81 -0.98 -0.65
CA GLU A 42 2.64 -2.13 -0.24
C GLU A 42 2.66 -2.31 1.29
N ALA A 43 2.74 -1.22 2.06
CA ALA A 43 2.73 -1.29 3.52
C ALA A 43 1.40 -1.87 4.05
N ARG A 44 0.26 -1.47 3.48
CA ARG A 44 -1.05 -2.03 3.84
C ARG A 44 -1.21 -3.47 3.36
N SER A 45 -0.73 -3.81 2.17
CA SER A 45 -0.66 -5.20 1.68
C SER A 45 0.14 -6.09 2.65
N CYS A 46 1.32 -5.63 3.07
CA CYS A 46 2.18 -6.33 4.03
C CYS A 46 1.45 -6.62 5.34
N GLU A 47 0.76 -5.64 5.93
CA GLU A 47 0.00 -5.82 7.17
C GLU A 47 -1.12 -6.85 7.00
N ARG A 48 -1.90 -6.78 5.92
CA ARG A 48 -3.00 -7.72 5.65
C ARG A 48 -2.50 -9.13 5.35
N PHE A 49 -1.45 -9.28 4.55
CA PHE A 49 -0.85 -10.59 4.31
C PHE A 49 -0.27 -11.19 5.59
N ARG A 50 0.28 -10.38 6.50
CA ARG A 50 0.69 -10.85 7.82
C ARG A 50 -0.51 -11.42 8.58
N LEU A 51 -1.62 -10.70 8.66
CA LEU A 51 -2.83 -11.18 9.35
C LEU A 51 -3.36 -12.47 8.72
N LEU A 52 -3.43 -12.54 7.39
CA LEU A 52 -3.84 -13.75 6.68
C LEU A 52 -2.90 -14.92 6.97
N SER A 53 -1.58 -14.70 6.96
CA SER A 53 -0.59 -15.74 7.26
C SER A 53 -0.71 -16.33 8.68
N LEU A 54 -1.25 -15.55 9.62
CA LEU A 54 -1.41 -15.96 11.02
C LEU A 54 -2.77 -16.61 11.31
N HIS A 55 -3.79 -16.29 10.52
CA HIS A 55 -5.18 -16.58 10.90
C HIS A 55 -5.98 -17.37 9.85
N VAL A 56 -5.50 -17.52 8.61
CA VAL A 56 -6.17 -18.40 7.64
C VAL A 56 -6.02 -19.85 8.08
N GLU A 57 -7.07 -20.65 7.90
CA GLU A 57 -7.09 -22.06 8.36
C GLU A 57 -6.19 -22.97 7.52
N ASP A 58 -6.06 -22.67 6.23
CA ASP A 58 -5.32 -23.49 5.26
C ASP A 58 -3.80 -23.27 5.40
N PRO A 59 -3.02 -24.31 5.80
CA PRO A 59 -1.57 -24.17 6.02
C PRO A 59 -0.78 -23.82 4.76
N GLU A 60 -1.25 -24.23 3.57
CA GLU A 60 -0.62 -23.85 2.30
C GLU A 60 -0.77 -22.34 2.08
N LEU A 61 -1.96 -21.80 2.35
CA LEU A 61 -2.21 -20.36 2.27
C LEU A 61 -1.48 -19.57 3.36
N GLN A 62 -1.34 -20.11 4.57
CA GLN A 62 -0.55 -19.46 5.62
C GLN A 62 0.89 -19.22 5.14
N LYS A 63 1.53 -20.26 4.60
CA LYS A 63 2.90 -20.16 4.06
C LYS A 63 2.95 -19.20 2.87
N PHE A 64 2.02 -19.32 1.93
CA PHE A 64 1.95 -18.45 0.76
C PHE A 64 1.82 -16.97 1.13
N TYR A 65 0.90 -16.61 2.03
CA TYR A 65 0.74 -15.22 2.47
C TYR A 65 1.92 -14.71 3.29
N HIS A 66 2.61 -15.58 4.03
CA HIS A 66 3.85 -15.22 4.71
C HIS A 66 4.94 -14.80 3.72
N GLU A 67 5.14 -15.57 2.65
CA GLU A 67 6.12 -15.25 1.60
C GLU A 67 5.81 -13.91 0.92
N PHE A 68 4.53 -13.64 0.63
CA PHE A 68 4.09 -12.36 0.09
C PHE A 68 4.36 -11.21 1.06
N MET A 69 4.01 -11.36 2.34
CA MET A 69 4.27 -10.35 3.37
C MET A 69 5.75 -9.94 3.40
N VAL A 70 6.68 -10.91 3.29
CA VAL A 70 8.12 -10.62 3.25
C VAL A 70 8.50 -9.79 2.02
N SER A 71 7.93 -10.09 0.85
CA SER A 71 8.18 -9.33 -0.38
C SER A 71 7.68 -7.89 -0.29
N GLU A 72 6.44 -7.69 0.16
CA GLU A 72 5.82 -6.36 0.30
C GLU A 72 6.59 -5.49 1.31
N ALA A 73 7.12 -6.11 2.37
CA ALA A 73 7.99 -5.44 3.35
C ALA A 73 9.28 -4.88 2.71
N GLY A 74 9.80 -5.57 1.70
CA GLY A 74 10.91 -5.10 0.87
C GLY A 74 10.49 -3.96 -0.06
N HIS A 75 9.33 -4.10 -0.71
CA HIS A 75 8.85 -3.12 -1.69
C HIS A 75 8.56 -1.75 -1.07
N TYR A 76 7.84 -1.68 0.05
CA TYR A 76 7.54 -0.37 0.65
C TYR A 76 8.84 0.36 1.04
N LYS A 77 9.82 -0.35 1.60
CA LYS A 77 11.14 0.22 1.95
C LYS A 77 11.87 0.69 0.70
N ALA A 78 11.81 -0.07 -0.38
CA ALA A 78 12.43 0.29 -1.66
C ALA A 78 11.83 1.60 -2.21
N PHE A 79 10.51 1.76 -2.17
CA PHE A 79 9.85 2.99 -2.61
C PHE A 79 10.22 4.21 -1.75
N ILE A 80 10.23 4.08 -0.42
CA ILE A 80 10.67 5.15 0.48
C ILE A 80 12.13 5.52 0.22
N ASN A 81 13.02 4.52 0.10
CA ASN A 81 14.43 4.75 -0.18
C ASN A 81 14.65 5.41 -1.55
N LEU A 82 13.83 5.05 -2.56
CA LEU A 82 13.87 5.69 -3.86
C LEU A 82 13.40 7.14 -3.78
N ALA A 83 12.34 7.44 -3.01
CA ALA A 83 11.87 8.81 -2.81
C ALA A 83 12.97 9.71 -2.19
N LYS A 84 13.73 9.18 -1.22
CA LYS A 84 14.88 9.87 -0.61
C LYS A 84 16.03 10.18 -1.57
N LYS A 85 16.06 9.56 -2.76
CA LYS A 85 17.03 9.93 -3.82
C LYS A 85 16.61 11.16 -4.63
N TYR A 86 15.33 11.53 -4.56
CA TYR A 86 14.73 12.59 -5.38
C TYR A 86 14.26 13.80 -4.57
N ALA A 87 14.21 13.68 -3.24
CA ALA A 87 13.94 14.78 -2.33
C ALA A 87 14.73 14.58 -1.03
N ASP A 88 14.84 15.67 -0.25
CA ASP A 88 15.46 15.66 1.06
C ASP A 88 14.80 14.61 1.98
N GLU A 89 15.62 13.96 2.82
CA GLU A 89 15.14 12.88 3.67
C GLU A 89 14.09 13.36 4.69
N ASP A 90 14.28 14.53 5.29
CA ASP A 90 13.33 15.08 6.24
C ASP A 90 12.02 15.42 5.54
N TYR A 91 12.08 15.95 4.31
CA TYR A 91 10.89 16.16 3.49
C TYR A 91 10.12 14.85 3.26
N VAL A 92 10.82 13.79 2.83
CA VAL A 92 10.21 12.48 2.53
C VAL A 92 9.59 11.86 3.78
N LEU A 93 10.28 11.89 4.92
CA LEU A 93 9.79 11.30 6.17
C LEU A 93 8.61 12.08 6.77
N ASN A 94 8.65 13.42 6.68
CA ASN A 94 7.51 14.25 7.07
C ASN A 94 6.30 13.95 6.19
N ARG A 95 6.48 13.94 4.87
CA ARG A 95 5.38 13.66 3.94
C ARG A 95 4.84 12.23 4.11
N TRP A 96 5.71 11.25 4.35
CA TRP A 96 5.31 9.89 4.67
C TRP A 96 4.45 9.82 5.95
N SER A 97 4.81 10.58 6.98
CA SER A 97 4.02 10.66 8.21
C SER A 97 2.62 11.21 7.95
N GLU A 98 2.49 12.19 7.05
CA GLU A 98 1.19 12.67 6.60
C GLU A 98 0.38 11.59 5.86
N TYR A 99 1.02 10.80 4.99
CA TYR A 99 0.39 9.65 4.33
C TYR A 99 -0.13 8.62 5.34
N VAL A 100 0.68 8.28 6.36
CA VAL A 100 0.28 7.34 7.41
C VAL A 100 -0.94 7.87 8.18
N ALA A 101 -0.92 9.15 8.57
CA ALA A 101 -2.03 9.76 9.28
C ALA A 101 -3.31 9.82 8.42
N PHE A 102 -3.18 10.21 7.15
CA PHE A 102 -4.30 10.23 6.21
C PHE A 102 -4.89 8.83 6.01
N GLU A 103 -4.04 7.83 5.76
CA GLU A 103 -4.48 6.47 5.47
C GLU A 103 -5.20 5.86 6.68
N ALA A 104 -4.70 6.10 7.90
CA ALA A 104 -5.33 5.64 9.13
C ALA A 104 -6.77 6.18 9.32
N GLU A 105 -7.03 7.43 8.95
CA GLU A 105 -8.38 7.99 8.96
C GLU A 105 -9.21 7.53 7.76
N MET A 106 -8.60 7.44 6.58
CA MET A 106 -9.26 7.05 5.34
C MET A 106 -9.81 5.61 5.41
N VAL A 107 -9.05 4.67 5.98
CA VAL A 107 -9.47 3.27 6.13
C VAL A 107 -10.71 3.13 7.01
N LYS A 108 -10.90 4.00 8.01
CA LYS A 108 -12.12 4.00 8.84
C LYS A 108 -13.38 4.36 8.04
N THR A 109 -13.21 5.00 6.88
CA THR A 109 -14.32 5.36 5.97
C THR A 109 -14.67 4.27 4.97
N LEU A 110 -13.87 3.20 4.89
CA LEU A 110 -14.08 2.09 3.96
C LEU A 110 -15.03 1.05 4.54
N ALA A 111 -15.87 0.47 3.69
CA ALA A 111 -16.68 -0.68 4.08
C ALA A 111 -15.80 -1.91 4.30
N ILE A 112 -16.08 -2.68 5.36
CA ILE A 112 -15.41 -3.95 5.61
C ILE A 112 -15.85 -4.96 4.54
N ARG A 113 -14.89 -5.46 3.76
CA ARG A 113 -15.14 -6.36 2.63
C ARG A 113 -14.13 -7.49 2.61
N GLY A 114 -14.60 -8.73 2.55
CA GLY A 114 -13.74 -9.92 2.44
C GLY A 114 -13.31 -10.26 1.02
N ASP A 115 -13.88 -9.59 0.00
CA ASP A 115 -13.57 -9.84 -1.40
C ASP A 115 -12.41 -8.99 -1.93
N ARG A 116 -11.72 -8.25 -1.05
CA ARG A 116 -10.65 -7.30 -1.39
C ARG A 116 -9.47 -7.39 -0.44
N MET A 117 -8.29 -7.19 -1.02
CA MET A 117 -7.09 -6.89 -0.25
C MET A 117 -7.07 -5.44 0.24
N HIS A 118 -7.78 -4.52 -0.41
CA HIS A 118 -7.82 -3.11 -0.02
C HIS A 118 -9.20 -2.56 0.30
#